data_AF-A0A813FDC1-F1
#
_entry.id   AF-A0A813FDC1-F1
#
_cell.length_a   1.000
_cell.length_b   1.000
_cell.length_c   1.000
_cell.angle_alpha   90.00
_cell.angle_beta   90.00
_cell.angle_gamma   90.00
#
_symmetry.space_group_name_H-M   'P 1'
#
loop_
_entity.id
_entity.type
_entity.pdbx_description
1 polymer ?
#
loop_
_entity_poly.entity_id
_entity_poly.type
_entity_poly.pdbx_seq_one_letter_code
_entity_poly.pdbx_strand_id
1 'polypeptide(L)'
;AMVDPVEVTYTSVDELKKDMGNFDPAIMCMRNTLPGKGVPAGWQLKGQSKQDLGELLSRVYKQWPGDVKLTFEAPPEKDELQGLSPRSVSGVRLANAAYTGDLDTAKQLLNSGVDADIRVKVKGNNTALNLASRGGHLEIMKLLFDSKADPNSRNDFAETPLLCAANRARGNVCRLLLDRGADVHAMDENGDNALDFLGAGNSDRKKDCREILRKAGCQRR
;
A
#
# COMPACT_ATOMS: atom_id res chain seq x y z
N ALA A 1 13.25 1.91 12.97
CA ALA A 1 11.77 1.84 12.91
C ALA A 1 11.35 2.42 11.57
N MET A 2 10.45 1.75 10.84
CA MET A 2 9.79 2.36 9.69
C MET A 2 9.27 3.74 10.10
N VAL A 3 9.45 4.75 9.26
CA VAL A 3 8.56 5.90 9.34
C VAL A 3 7.22 5.33 8.89
N ASP A 4 6.35 5.01 9.86
CA ASP A 4 4.95 4.74 9.57
C ASP A 4 4.43 5.85 8.64
N PRO A 5 3.56 5.55 7.66
CA PRO A 5 2.96 6.60 6.86
C PRO A 5 2.44 7.68 7.81
N VAL A 6 2.90 8.92 7.63
CA VAL A 6 2.51 10.02 8.51
C VAL A 6 1.00 10.18 8.35
N GLU A 7 0.26 9.65 9.32
CA GLU A 7 -1.19 9.79 9.39
C GLU A 7 -1.48 11.20 9.85
N VAL A 8 -1.66 12.11 8.90
CA VAL A 8 -2.08 13.46 9.24
C VAL A 8 -3.56 13.43 9.49
N THR A 9 -3.92 13.75 10.73
CA THR A 9 -5.31 13.87 11.16
C THR A 9 -5.74 15.31 10.99
N TYR A 10 -6.85 15.52 10.28
CA TYR A 10 -7.50 16.83 10.20
C TYR A 10 -8.81 16.82 10.97
N THR A 11 -9.05 17.90 11.71
CA THR A 11 -10.27 18.07 12.51
C THR A 11 -11.20 19.12 11.91
N SER A 12 -10.73 19.94 10.97
CA SER A 12 -11.56 20.87 10.18
C SER A 12 -11.22 20.91 8.69
N VAL A 13 -12.19 21.35 7.86
CA VAL A 13 -11.98 21.60 6.42
C VAL A 13 -10.95 22.70 6.18
N ASP A 14 -10.86 23.69 7.07
CA ASP A 14 -9.98 24.84 6.89
C ASP A 14 -8.51 24.49 7.17
N GLU A 15 -8.24 23.64 8.18
CA GLU A 15 -6.90 23.05 8.41
C GLU A 15 -6.43 22.27 7.18
N LEU A 16 -7.31 21.42 6.63
CA LEU A 16 -7.01 20.65 5.45
C LEU A 16 -6.80 21.54 4.21
N LYS A 17 -7.65 22.56 3.99
CA LYS A 17 -7.53 23.48 2.85
C LYS A 17 -6.23 24.28 2.86
N LYS A 18 -5.75 24.68 4.04
CA LYS A 18 -4.46 25.37 4.22
C LYS A 18 -3.31 24.49 3.74
N ASP A 19 -3.41 23.20 4.04
CA ASP A 19 -2.42 22.19 3.70
C ASP A 19 -2.53 21.68 2.25
N MET A 20 -3.74 21.66 1.67
CA MET A 20 -4.00 21.28 0.27
C MET A 20 -3.30 22.17 -0.77
N GLY A 21 -2.83 23.36 -0.40
CA GLY A 21 -1.95 24.18 -1.24
C GLY A 21 -0.62 23.48 -1.55
N ASN A 22 -0.13 22.67 -0.60
CA ASN A 22 1.16 22.00 -0.66
C ASN A 22 1.11 20.59 -1.24
N PHE A 23 -0.06 19.95 -1.26
CA PHE A 23 -0.23 18.55 -1.65
C PHE A 23 -0.83 18.36 -3.06
N ASP A 24 -0.42 17.28 -3.73
CA ASP A 24 -0.99 16.83 -5.00
C ASP A 24 -2.15 15.84 -4.73
N PRO A 25 -3.40 16.17 -5.15
CA PRO A 25 -4.57 15.31 -4.99
C PRO A 25 -4.41 13.88 -5.51
N ALA A 26 -3.56 13.68 -6.53
CA ALA A 26 -3.36 12.37 -7.13
C ALA A 26 -2.62 11.38 -6.22
N ILE A 27 -2.05 11.85 -5.11
CA ILE A 27 -1.22 11.07 -4.18
C ILE A 27 -1.91 10.93 -2.81
N MET A 28 -3.02 11.63 -2.58
CA MET A 28 -3.74 11.63 -1.31
C MET A 28 -4.71 10.43 -1.23
N CYS A 29 -4.49 9.56 -0.26
CA CYS A 29 -5.45 8.52 0.11
C CYS A 29 -6.17 8.89 1.39
N MET A 30 -7.46 9.16 1.26
CA MET A 30 -8.35 9.43 2.39
C MET A 30 -8.74 8.10 3.04
N ARG A 31 -8.42 7.94 4.32
CA ARG A 31 -9.07 6.96 5.18
C ARG A 31 -9.97 7.69 6.16
N ASN A 32 -11.17 7.16 6.35
CA ASN A 32 -12.10 7.66 7.36
C ASN A 32 -12.07 6.71 8.54
N THR A 33 -11.72 7.23 9.72
CA THR A 33 -11.78 6.47 10.98
C THR A 33 -12.90 7.04 11.83
N LEU A 34 -14.15 6.70 11.49
CA LEU A 34 -15.28 6.83 12.42
C LEU A 34 -15.37 5.54 13.24
N PRO A 35 -15.24 5.57 14.57
CA PRO A 35 -15.45 4.39 15.39
C PRO A 35 -16.87 3.85 15.19
N GLY A 36 -17.00 2.65 14.62
CA GLY A 36 -18.27 1.93 14.54
C GLY A 36 -19.21 2.29 13.38
N LYS A 37 -18.87 3.24 12.49
CA LYS A 37 -19.64 3.50 11.26
C LYS A 37 -18.75 3.35 10.04
N GLY A 38 -18.97 2.28 9.27
CA GLY A 38 -18.22 2.02 8.04
C GLY A 38 -18.39 3.13 7.01
N VAL A 39 -17.43 3.24 6.09
CA VAL A 39 -17.47 4.19 4.98
C VAL A 39 -18.66 3.85 4.06
N PRO A 40 -19.61 4.77 3.80
CA PRO A 40 -20.68 4.51 2.86
C PRO A 40 -20.11 4.29 1.45
N ALA A 41 -20.62 3.31 0.71
CA ALA A 41 -20.03 2.86 -0.56
C ALA A 41 -19.86 3.96 -1.64
N GLY A 42 -20.63 5.05 -1.58
CA GLY A 42 -20.51 6.20 -2.49
C GLY A 42 -19.45 7.24 -2.10
N TRP A 43 -18.66 6.99 -1.05
CA TRP A 43 -17.71 7.94 -0.46
C TRP A 43 -16.25 7.56 -0.75
N GLN A 44 -16.04 6.61 -1.68
CA GLN A 44 -14.74 6.28 -2.24
C GLN A 44 -14.38 7.32 -3.31
N LEU A 45 -13.38 8.15 -3.05
CA LEU A 45 -12.82 9.07 -4.03
C LEU A 45 -12.02 8.27 -5.06
N LYS A 46 -12.61 8.03 -6.22
CA LYS A 46 -11.89 7.44 -7.36
C LYS A 46 -11.33 8.55 -8.23
N GLY A 47 -10.01 8.69 -8.18
CA GLY A 47 -9.18 9.45 -9.12
C GLY A 47 -9.65 10.86 -9.42
N GLN A 48 -9.40 11.83 -8.54
CA GLN A 48 -9.98 13.16 -8.74
C GLN A 48 -9.18 14.35 -8.19
N SER A 49 -9.52 15.50 -8.77
CA SER A 49 -8.84 16.81 -8.72
C SER A 49 -9.09 17.56 -7.39
N LYS A 50 -8.43 18.71 -7.19
CA LYS A 50 -8.62 19.56 -5.98
C LYS A 50 -10.09 19.95 -5.72
N GLN A 51 -10.91 20.07 -6.76
CA GLN A 51 -12.32 20.49 -6.65
C GLN A 51 -13.21 19.40 -6.06
N ASP A 52 -13.01 18.16 -6.52
CA ASP A 52 -13.82 17.01 -6.11
C ASP A 52 -13.59 16.63 -4.63
N LEU A 53 -12.34 16.76 -4.16
CA LEU A 53 -12.00 16.64 -2.75
C LEU A 53 -12.74 17.69 -1.92
N GLY A 54 -12.76 18.94 -2.38
CA GLY A 54 -13.45 20.03 -1.70
C GLY A 54 -14.95 19.77 -1.50
N GLU A 55 -15.64 19.29 -2.54
CA GLU A 55 -17.07 18.97 -2.47
C GLU A 55 -17.37 17.82 -1.49
N LEU A 56 -16.56 16.76 -1.53
CA LEU A 56 -16.76 15.61 -0.64
C LEU A 56 -16.58 16.03 0.83
N LEU A 57 -15.56 16.84 1.12
CA LEU A 57 -15.29 17.36 2.46
C LEU A 57 -16.44 18.24 2.97
N SER A 58 -17.00 19.11 2.12
CA SER A 58 -18.18 19.89 2.48
C SER A 58 -19.39 19.03 2.82
N ARG A 59 -19.60 17.91 2.11
CA ARG A 59 -20.68 16.96 2.41
C ARG A 59 -20.43 16.22 3.73
N VAL A 60 -19.19 15.79 3.97
CA VAL A 60 -18.78 15.07 5.19
C VAL A 60 -19.01 15.92 6.44
N TYR A 61 -18.50 17.15 6.46
CA TYR A 61 -18.65 18.04 7.61
C TYR A 61 -20.07 18.58 7.81
N LYS A 62 -20.85 18.70 6.73
CA LYS A 62 -22.28 19.05 6.83
C LYS A 62 -23.09 17.92 7.47
N GLN A 63 -22.75 16.68 7.18
CA GLN A 63 -23.47 15.51 7.68
C GLN A 63 -23.03 15.13 9.11
N TRP A 64 -21.77 15.42 9.49
CA TRP A 64 -21.17 15.07 10.77
C TRP A 64 -20.30 16.23 11.30
N PRO A 65 -20.90 17.33 11.77
CA PRO A 65 -20.15 18.45 12.32
C PRO A 65 -19.44 18.03 13.62
N GLY A 66 -18.10 18.00 13.61
CA GLY A 66 -17.26 17.86 14.81
C GLY A 66 -16.70 16.46 15.11
N ASP A 67 -17.20 15.40 14.49
CA ASP A 67 -16.81 14.00 14.81
C ASP A 67 -16.00 13.30 13.71
N VAL A 68 -15.67 14.00 12.62
CA VAL A 68 -14.99 13.37 11.48
C VAL A 68 -13.48 13.47 11.66
N LYS A 69 -12.85 12.33 11.94
CA LYS A 69 -11.41 12.17 11.88
C LYS A 69 -11.03 11.70 10.46
N LEU A 70 -10.57 12.63 9.64
CA LEU A 70 -10.00 12.30 8.33
C LEU A 70 -8.51 12.05 8.50
N THR A 71 -8.10 10.82 8.21
CA THR A 71 -6.69 10.47 8.15
C THR A 71 -6.25 10.42 6.69
N PHE A 72 -5.24 11.22 6.36
CA PHE A 72 -4.57 11.12 5.07
C PHE A 72 -3.20 10.51 5.32
N GLU A 73 -2.82 9.54 4.48
CA GLU A 73 -1.42 9.14 4.42
C GLU A 73 -0.68 10.21 3.60
N ALA A 74 0.24 10.93 4.25
CA ALA A 74 0.98 12.02 3.63
C ALA A 74 1.77 11.51 2.40
N PRO A 75 1.76 12.24 1.27
CA PRO A 75 2.69 11.94 0.19
C PRO A 75 4.13 12.10 0.69
N PRO A 76 5.11 11.47 0.01
CA PRO A 76 6.52 11.83 0.21
C PRO A 76 6.66 13.35 0.04
N GLU A 77 7.44 14.00 0.91
CA GLU A 77 7.57 15.46 0.91
C GLU A 77 8.03 15.94 -0.47
N LYS A 78 7.61 17.15 -0.89
CA LYS A 78 8.03 17.75 -2.18
C LYS A 78 9.55 17.77 -2.37
N ASP A 79 10.29 17.79 -1.27
CA ASP A 79 11.75 17.78 -1.22
C ASP A 79 12.34 16.38 -1.49
N GLU A 80 11.60 15.29 -1.22
CA GLU A 80 12.03 13.91 -1.52
C GLU A 80 11.93 13.55 -3.00
N LEU A 81 11.13 14.32 -3.76
CA LEU A 81 10.99 14.20 -5.21
C LEU A 81 11.95 15.12 -5.99
N GLN A 82 12.52 16.14 -5.33
CA GLN A 82 13.50 17.03 -5.95
C GLN A 82 14.79 16.26 -6.28
N GLY A 83 15.17 16.25 -7.56
CA GLY A 83 16.39 15.59 -8.04
C GLY A 83 16.22 14.14 -8.48
N LEU A 84 15.02 13.55 -8.39
CA LEU A 84 14.73 12.23 -8.95
C LEU A 84 14.57 12.30 -10.47
N SER A 85 15.11 11.30 -11.17
CA SER A 85 14.93 11.19 -12.62
C SER A 85 13.45 10.97 -12.97
N PRO A 86 12.97 11.37 -14.16
CA PRO A 86 11.59 11.11 -14.60
C PRO A 86 11.17 9.63 -14.48
N ARG A 87 12.11 8.70 -14.72
CA ARG A 87 11.89 7.25 -14.52
C ARG A 87 11.61 6.90 -13.06
N SER A 88 12.37 7.50 -12.14
CA SER A 88 12.19 7.31 -10.70
C SER A 88 10.86 7.87 -10.22
N VAL A 89 10.40 8.99 -10.77
CA VAL A 89 9.07 9.56 -10.47
C VAL A 89 7.95 8.64 -10.92
N SER A 90 8.02 8.09 -12.14
CA SER A 90 7.04 7.09 -12.60
C SER A 90 7.03 5.82 -11.75
N GLY A 91 8.20 5.39 -11.26
CA GLY A 91 8.30 4.28 -10.31
C GLY A 91 7.63 4.57 -8.97
N VAL A 92 7.83 5.76 -8.42
CA VAL A 92 7.13 6.22 -7.20
C VAL A 92 5.62 6.23 -7.40
N ARG A 93 5.15 6.69 -8.57
CA ARG A 93 3.71 6.71 -8.90
C ARG A 93 3.14 5.30 -9.00
N LEU A 94 3.86 4.36 -9.63
CA LEU A 94 3.45 2.97 -9.71
C LEU A 94 3.41 2.32 -8.32
N ALA A 95 4.44 2.56 -7.50
CA ALA A 95 4.50 2.09 -6.11
C ALA A 95 3.34 2.64 -5.26
N ASN A 96 2.98 3.91 -5.43
CA ASN A 96 1.80 4.50 -4.78
C ASN A 96 0.51 3.81 -5.23
N ALA A 97 0.28 3.72 -6.55
CA ALA A 97 -0.90 3.06 -7.10
C ALA A 97 -1.04 1.60 -6.60
N ALA A 98 0.08 0.89 -6.56
CA ALA A 98 0.14 -0.48 -6.06
C ALA A 98 -0.19 -0.61 -4.57
N TYR A 99 0.24 0.35 -3.74
CA TYR A 99 -0.09 0.36 -2.32
C TYR A 99 -1.56 0.73 -2.06
N THR A 100 -2.09 1.68 -2.81
CA THR A 100 -3.44 2.25 -2.59
C THR A 100 -4.54 1.42 -3.24
N GLY A 101 -4.20 0.60 -4.24
CA GLY A 101 -5.17 -0.20 -4.99
C GLY A 101 -5.71 0.51 -6.22
N ASP A 102 -5.04 1.56 -6.70
CA ASP A 102 -5.41 2.26 -7.93
C ASP A 102 -5.01 1.44 -9.16
N LEU A 103 -5.94 0.57 -9.57
CA LEU A 103 -5.77 -0.34 -10.68
C LEU A 103 -5.60 0.40 -12.02
N ASP A 104 -6.31 1.50 -12.23
CA ASP A 104 -6.33 2.20 -13.52
C ASP A 104 -5.00 2.93 -13.72
N THR A 105 -4.49 3.60 -12.69
CA THR A 105 -3.17 4.22 -12.73
C THR A 105 -2.06 3.18 -12.88
N ALA A 106 -2.13 2.07 -12.14
CA ALA A 106 -1.14 0.98 -12.27
C ALA A 106 -1.10 0.40 -13.70
N LYS A 107 -2.27 0.14 -14.30
CA LYS A 107 -2.39 -0.32 -15.70
C LYS A 107 -1.78 0.68 -16.68
N GLN A 108 -2.13 1.96 -16.56
CA GLN A 108 -1.62 2.99 -17.47
C GLN A 108 -0.09 3.11 -17.41
N LEU A 109 0.49 3.07 -16.20
CA LEU A 109 1.94 3.17 -16.02
C LEU A 109 2.66 1.94 -16.57
N LEU A 110 2.17 0.73 -16.29
CA LEU A 110 2.76 -0.49 -16.84
C LEU A 110 2.68 -0.53 -18.37
N ASN A 111 1.54 -0.11 -18.94
CA ASN A 111 1.38 -0.01 -20.40
C ASN A 111 2.27 1.07 -21.03
N SER A 112 2.66 2.11 -20.28
CA SER A 112 3.63 3.11 -20.73
C SER A 112 5.09 2.62 -20.71
N GLY A 113 5.33 1.37 -20.27
CA GLY A 113 6.66 0.77 -20.22
C GLY A 113 7.43 1.10 -18.94
N VAL A 114 6.73 1.44 -17.85
CA VAL A 114 7.39 1.52 -16.53
C VAL A 114 7.80 0.11 -16.12
N ASP A 115 9.05 -0.02 -15.69
CA ASP A 115 9.59 -1.27 -15.15
C ASP A 115 8.80 -1.69 -13.90
N ALA A 116 8.25 -2.90 -13.91
CA ALA A 116 7.45 -3.44 -12.81
C ALA A 116 8.28 -3.73 -11.55
N ASP A 117 9.59 -3.96 -11.72
CA ASP A 117 10.55 -4.20 -10.63
C ASP A 117 11.31 -2.93 -10.21
N ILE A 118 10.82 -1.76 -10.62
CA ILE A 118 11.43 -0.48 -10.22
C ILE A 118 11.49 -0.36 -8.69
N ARG A 119 12.71 -0.18 -8.19
CA ARG A 119 12.98 0.01 -6.76
C ARG A 119 12.85 1.48 -6.39
N VAL A 120 11.98 1.75 -5.43
CA VAL A 120 11.69 3.11 -5.00
C VAL A 120 12.45 3.43 -3.72
N LYS A 121 13.56 4.17 -3.84
CA LYS A 121 14.46 4.52 -2.72
C LYS A 121 13.74 5.23 -1.57
N VAL A 122 12.87 6.19 -1.89
CA VAL A 122 12.10 6.95 -0.89
C VAL A 122 11.15 6.09 -0.05
N LYS A 123 10.94 4.83 -0.43
CA LYS A 123 10.15 3.84 0.31
C LYS A 123 10.98 2.63 0.71
N GLY A 124 12.24 2.80 1.11
CA GLY A 124 13.09 1.69 1.57
C GLY A 124 13.34 0.64 0.49
N ASN A 125 13.53 1.08 -0.75
CA ASN A 125 13.71 0.23 -1.94
C ASN A 125 12.61 -0.82 -2.18
N ASN A 126 11.39 -0.56 -1.72
CA ASN A 126 10.25 -1.42 -2.06
C ASN A 126 9.94 -1.35 -3.56
N THR A 127 9.55 -2.50 -4.13
CA THR A 127 8.92 -2.58 -5.46
C THR A 127 7.42 -2.33 -5.35
N ALA A 128 6.77 -2.12 -6.50
CA ALA A 128 5.32 -2.08 -6.58
C ALA A 128 4.68 -3.38 -6.05
N LEU A 129 5.34 -4.54 -6.26
CA LEU A 129 4.84 -5.83 -5.81
C LEU A 129 4.91 -5.98 -4.27
N ASN A 130 5.98 -5.51 -3.62
CA ASN A 130 6.05 -5.48 -2.15
C ASN A 130 4.86 -4.70 -1.56
N LEU A 131 4.56 -3.53 -2.14
CA LEU A 131 3.50 -2.65 -1.68
C LEU A 131 2.10 -3.19 -1.97
N ALA A 132 1.86 -3.75 -3.16
CA ALA A 132 0.60 -4.42 -3.50
C ALA A 132 0.35 -5.62 -2.59
N SER A 133 1.40 -6.37 -2.22
CA SER A 133 1.32 -7.52 -1.32
C SER A 133 0.96 -7.11 0.11
N ARG A 134 1.53 -5.99 0.59
CA ARG A 134 1.17 -5.40 1.89
C ARG A 134 -0.27 -4.87 1.91
N GLY A 135 -0.70 -4.23 0.81
CA GLY A 135 -2.06 -3.68 0.64
C GLY A 135 -3.15 -4.75 0.47
N GLY A 136 -2.81 -5.87 -0.18
CA GLY A 136 -3.75 -6.95 -0.49
C GLY A 136 -4.41 -6.85 -1.86
N HIS A 137 -3.79 -6.13 -2.81
CA HIS A 137 -4.41 -5.77 -4.09
C HIS A 137 -4.10 -6.80 -5.18
N LEU A 138 -4.81 -7.93 -5.16
CA LEU A 138 -4.57 -9.07 -6.05
C LEU A 138 -4.58 -8.74 -7.54
N GLU A 139 -5.49 -7.88 -8.00
CA GLU A 139 -5.58 -7.52 -9.42
C GLU A 139 -4.36 -6.72 -9.90
N ILE A 140 -3.80 -5.86 -9.03
CA ILE A 140 -2.55 -5.16 -9.35
C ILE A 140 -1.37 -6.13 -9.35
N MET A 141 -1.34 -7.06 -8.39
CA MET A 141 -0.29 -8.10 -8.38
C MET A 141 -0.29 -8.92 -9.66
N LYS A 142 -1.47 -9.33 -10.15
CA LYS A 142 -1.59 -10.06 -11.42
C LYS A 142 -0.98 -9.26 -12.57
N LEU A 143 -1.32 -7.96 -12.69
CA LEU A 143 -0.72 -7.09 -13.71
C LEU A 143 0.80 -6.96 -13.57
N LEU A 144 1.31 -6.83 -12.35
CA LEU A 144 2.75 -6.74 -12.11
C LEU A 144 3.46 -8.02 -12.56
N PHE A 145 2.88 -9.19 -12.29
CA PHE A 145 3.41 -10.46 -12.78
C PHE A 145 3.30 -10.61 -14.29
N ASP A 146 2.22 -10.14 -14.91
CA ASP A 146 2.09 -10.12 -16.38
C ASP A 146 3.16 -9.22 -17.00
N SER A 147 3.57 -8.17 -16.28
CA SER A 147 4.72 -7.31 -16.58
C SER A 147 6.06 -7.86 -16.06
N LYS A 148 6.13 -9.16 -15.72
CA LYS A 148 7.35 -9.89 -15.31
C LYS A 148 7.99 -9.44 -13.99
N ALA A 149 7.23 -8.87 -13.06
CA ALA A 149 7.74 -8.55 -11.73
C ALA A 149 8.28 -9.80 -11.01
N ASP A 150 9.44 -9.66 -10.35
CA ASP A 150 10.07 -10.72 -9.58
C ASP A 150 9.34 -10.97 -8.24
N PRO A 151 8.74 -12.16 -8.03
CA PRO A 151 8.08 -12.51 -6.77
C PRO A 151 9.01 -12.51 -5.55
N ASN A 152 10.33 -12.52 -5.75
CA ASN A 152 11.35 -12.63 -4.70
C ASN A 152 12.15 -11.34 -4.47
N SER A 153 11.73 -10.22 -5.07
CA SER A 153 12.37 -8.91 -4.90
C SER A 153 12.50 -8.51 -3.42
N ARG A 154 13.73 -8.18 -3.00
CA ARG A 154 14.04 -7.79 -1.61
C ARG A 154 14.16 -6.28 -1.47
N ASN A 155 13.48 -5.73 -0.47
CA ASN A 155 13.61 -4.32 -0.06
C ASN A 155 14.83 -4.11 0.87
N ASP A 156 15.03 -2.91 1.42
CA ASP A 156 16.19 -2.61 2.28
C ASP A 156 16.24 -3.41 3.59
N PHE A 157 15.08 -3.86 4.09
CA PHE A 157 14.97 -4.74 5.26
C PHE A 157 15.08 -6.22 4.88
N ALA A 158 15.44 -6.47 3.62
CA ALA A 158 15.51 -7.79 3.03
C ALA A 158 14.13 -8.51 3.03
N GLU A 159 13.02 -7.77 3.13
CA GLU A 159 11.67 -8.34 3.06
C GLU A 159 11.29 -8.64 1.59
N THR A 160 10.78 -9.84 1.34
CA THR A 160 10.15 -10.22 0.07
C THR A 160 8.66 -9.86 0.07
N PRO A 161 7.99 -9.81 -1.10
CA PRO A 161 6.54 -9.62 -1.16
C PRO A 161 5.76 -10.61 -0.27
N LEU A 162 6.25 -11.85 -0.12
CA LEU A 162 5.67 -12.87 0.75
C LEU A 162 5.74 -12.48 2.23
N LEU A 163 6.90 -11.98 2.68
CA LEU A 163 7.08 -11.48 4.05
C LEU A 163 6.16 -10.27 4.31
N CYS A 164 6.06 -9.34 3.36
CA CYS A 164 5.14 -8.20 3.45
C CYS A 164 3.65 -8.63 3.56
N ALA A 165 3.24 -9.66 2.81
CA ALA A 165 1.89 -10.21 2.87
C ALA A 165 1.60 -10.92 4.19
N ALA A 166 2.58 -11.67 4.70
CA ALA A 166 2.48 -12.42 5.95
C ALA A 166 2.39 -11.48 7.17
N ASN A 167 3.14 -10.38 7.19
CA ASN A 167 3.04 -9.31 8.20
C ASN A 167 1.58 -8.83 8.39
N ARG A 168 0.83 -8.77 7.27
CA ARG A 168 -0.57 -8.32 7.24
C ARG A 168 -1.59 -9.46 7.26
N ALA A 169 -1.14 -10.70 7.42
CA ALA A 169 -1.96 -11.92 7.44
C ALA A 169 -2.90 -12.02 6.22
N ARG A 170 -2.38 -11.73 5.02
CA ARG A 170 -3.13 -11.78 3.77
C ARG A 170 -2.97 -13.17 3.12
N GLY A 171 -3.76 -14.15 3.57
CA GLY A 171 -3.66 -15.54 3.11
C GLY A 171 -3.82 -15.71 1.59
N ASN A 172 -4.79 -15.01 0.99
CA ASN A 172 -5.03 -14.98 -0.46
C ASN A 172 -3.83 -14.45 -1.26
N VAL A 173 -3.15 -13.42 -0.75
CA VAL A 173 -1.93 -12.85 -1.35
C VAL A 173 -0.76 -13.82 -1.21
N CYS A 174 -0.59 -14.45 -0.05
CA CYS A 174 0.45 -15.46 0.17
C CYS A 174 0.28 -16.62 -0.81
N ARG A 175 -0.96 -17.09 -1.02
CA ARG A 175 -1.27 -18.13 -2.00
C ARG A 175 -0.86 -17.69 -3.41
N LEU A 176 -1.30 -16.50 -3.84
CA LEU A 176 -0.93 -15.98 -5.17
C LEU A 176 0.59 -15.89 -5.35
N LEU A 177 1.33 -15.43 -4.34
CA LEU A 177 2.79 -15.33 -4.41
C LEU A 177 3.45 -16.70 -4.55
N LEU A 178 3.02 -17.69 -3.77
CA LEU A 178 3.52 -19.06 -3.84
C LEU A 178 3.22 -19.70 -5.21
N ASP A 179 2.01 -19.50 -5.74
CA ASP A 179 1.62 -19.96 -7.07
C ASP A 179 2.46 -19.32 -8.18
N ARG A 180 3.07 -18.15 -7.92
CA ARG A 180 3.95 -17.42 -8.85
C ARG A 180 5.44 -17.66 -8.57
N GLY A 181 5.79 -18.62 -7.72
CA GLY A 181 7.18 -19.01 -7.46
C GLY A 181 7.91 -18.16 -6.42
N ALA A 182 7.18 -17.53 -5.50
CA ALA A 182 7.80 -16.93 -4.32
C ALA A 182 8.47 -17.99 -3.43
N ASP A 183 9.68 -17.70 -2.97
CA ASP A 183 10.43 -18.54 -2.04
C ASP A 183 9.78 -18.51 -0.65
N VAL A 184 9.21 -19.65 -0.27
CA VAL A 184 8.58 -19.86 1.04
C VAL A 184 9.57 -19.85 2.20
N HIS A 185 10.87 -20.07 1.92
CA HIS A 185 11.95 -20.11 2.89
C HIS A 185 12.70 -18.77 3.00
N ALA A 186 12.25 -17.74 2.27
CA ALA A 186 12.80 -16.41 2.38
C ALA A 186 12.71 -15.90 3.83
N MET A 187 13.83 -15.36 4.31
CA MET A 187 13.95 -14.71 5.62
C MET A 187 14.30 -13.23 5.42
N ASP A 188 13.98 -12.38 6.38
CA ASP A 188 14.42 -10.98 6.41
C ASP A 188 15.87 -10.85 6.98
N GLU A 189 16.31 -9.63 7.28
CA GLU A 189 17.61 -9.37 7.92
C GLU A 189 17.75 -9.94 9.35
N ASN A 190 16.64 -10.14 10.06
CA ASN A 190 16.61 -10.67 11.43
C ASN A 190 16.57 -12.21 11.44
N GLY A 191 16.41 -12.83 10.27
CA GLY A 191 16.21 -14.26 10.12
C GLY A 191 14.77 -14.69 10.38
N ASP A 192 13.82 -13.77 10.32
CA ASP A 192 12.39 -14.05 10.47
C ASP A 192 11.80 -14.43 9.11
N ASN A 193 11.06 -15.55 9.08
CA ASN A 193 10.35 -15.99 7.88
C ASN A 193 8.85 -15.63 7.92
N ALA A 194 8.11 -15.99 6.88
CA ALA A 194 6.69 -15.63 6.76
C ALA A 194 5.82 -16.10 7.96
N LEU A 195 6.13 -17.23 8.59
CA LEU A 195 5.40 -17.71 9.78
C LEU A 195 5.74 -16.94 11.06
N ASP A 196 6.95 -16.38 11.14
CA ASP A 196 7.40 -15.55 12.26
C ASP A 196 6.73 -14.18 12.20
N PHE A 197 6.63 -13.59 11.01
CA PHE A 197 5.90 -12.33 10.76
C PHE A 197 4.40 -12.39 11.09
N LEU A 198 3.78 -13.57 11.07
CA LEU A 198 2.38 -13.72 11.53
C LEU A 198 2.24 -13.53 13.04
N GLY A 199 3.31 -13.76 13.82
CA GLY A 199 3.31 -13.72 15.28
C GLY A 199 2.40 -14.77 15.94
N ALA A 200 2.25 -14.66 17.26
CA ALA A 200 1.47 -15.61 18.09
C ALA A 200 -0.06 -15.41 18.03
N GLY A 201 -0.55 -14.38 17.34
CA GLY A 201 -1.98 -14.06 17.29
C GLY A 201 -2.84 -15.14 16.62
N ASN A 202 -4.08 -15.30 17.11
CA ASN A 202 -5.01 -16.37 16.70
C ASN A 202 -6.26 -15.87 15.96
N SER A 203 -6.18 -14.72 15.29
CA SER A 203 -7.28 -14.26 14.42
C SER A 203 -7.47 -15.20 13.22
N ASP A 204 -8.70 -15.31 12.72
CA ASP A 204 -9.03 -16.28 11.67
C ASP A 204 -8.23 -16.05 10.38
N ARG A 205 -7.97 -14.79 10.02
CA ARG A 205 -7.06 -14.42 8.92
C ARG A 205 -5.62 -14.95 9.13
N LYS A 206 -5.13 -14.96 10.38
CA LYS A 206 -3.80 -15.51 10.71
C LYS A 206 -3.81 -17.03 10.67
N LYS A 207 -4.92 -17.68 11.05
CA LYS A 207 -5.06 -19.15 10.95
C LYS A 207 -4.99 -19.61 9.49
N ASP A 208 -5.77 -18.99 8.61
CA ASP A 208 -5.78 -19.30 7.17
C ASP A 208 -4.40 -19.07 6.54
N CYS A 209 -3.81 -17.89 6.76
CA CYS A 209 -2.47 -17.58 6.26
C CYS A 209 -1.41 -18.56 6.78
N ARG A 210 -1.49 -18.95 8.05
CA ARG A 210 -0.58 -19.93 8.66
C ARG A 210 -0.73 -21.32 8.05
N GLU A 211 -1.96 -21.74 7.76
CA GLU A 211 -2.22 -23.01 7.10
C GLU A 211 -1.62 -23.04 5.68
N ILE A 212 -1.82 -21.97 4.91
CA ILE A 212 -1.26 -21.83 3.56
C ILE A 212 0.27 -21.93 3.60
N LEU A 213 0.93 -21.17 4.47
CA LEU A 213 2.39 -21.17 4.58
C LEU A 213 2.93 -22.53 5.04
N ARG A 214 2.26 -23.21 6.00
CA ARG A 214 2.65 -24.55 6.44
C ARG A 214 2.50 -25.60 5.33
N LYS A 215 1.41 -25.54 4.56
CA LYS A 215 1.19 -26.42 3.40
C LYS A 215 2.25 -26.22 2.32
N ALA A 216 2.74 -25.00 2.18
CA ALA A 216 3.84 -24.67 1.27
C ALA A 216 5.23 -25.07 1.81
N GLY A 217 5.33 -25.63 3.02
CA GLY A 217 6.59 -26.09 3.59
C GLY A 217 7.31 -25.08 4.49
N CYS A 218 6.70 -23.92 4.78
CA CYS A 218 7.25 -22.97 5.75
C CYS A 218 7.21 -23.58 7.15
N GLN A 219 8.30 -23.43 7.90
CA GLN A 219 8.41 -23.86 9.30
C GLN A 219 8.84 -22.67 10.15
N ARG A 220 8.42 -22.62 11.41
CA ARG A 220 8.98 -21.63 12.34
C ARG A 220 10.44 -21.96 12.62
N ARG A 221 11.23 -20.92 12.85
CA ARG A 221 12.59 -21.06 13.36
C ARG A 221 12.61 -21.68 14.75
#